data_AF-A0A355G4U6-F1
#
_entry.id   AF-A0A355G4U6-F1
#
_cell.length_a   1.000
_cell.length_b   1.000
_cell.length_c   1.000
_cell.angle_alpha   90.00
_cell.angle_beta   90.00
_cell.angle_gamma   90.00
#
_symmetry.space_group_name_H-M   'P 1'
#
loop_
_entity.id
_entity.type
_entity.pdbx_description
1 polymer ?
#
loop_
_entity_poly.entity_id
_entity_poly.type
_entity_poly.pdbx_seq_one_letter_code
_entity_poly.pdbx_strand_id
1 'polypeptide(L)'
;IMEIVRKGNAPKLLTDEHKAQMRAHNVPEWYIESCLKIKYMFPKAHAAAYVIAALRLGWYKIYHKLAYYAAYLTVRGEDLDADTILLSIDQVRRKMKEITDKGKEATPKELSQYTALQVLLEMKARGIEFLPIDIYKSDATTFKIEDGKIRLAFCSLIGTGVNAAKAIAAARDDGEGEFICVDEFQRRSGVSSSVITALKNAGALDCLPDNMQISLFEM
;
A
#
# COMPACT_ATOMS: atom_id res chain seq x y z
N ILE A 1 7.54 -38.65 13.67
CA ILE A 1 6.55 -37.85 14.43
C ILE A 1 6.46 -36.39 13.93
N MET A 2 7.50 -35.55 14.04
CA MET A 2 7.45 -34.12 13.65
C MET A 2 6.90 -33.87 12.24
N GLU A 3 7.39 -34.59 11.22
CA GLU A 3 6.97 -34.43 9.82
C GLU A 3 5.47 -34.68 9.59
N ILE A 4 4.91 -35.63 10.35
CA ILE A 4 3.49 -35.99 10.31
C ILE A 4 2.67 -34.85 10.93
N VAL A 5 3.11 -34.37 12.10
CA VAL A 5 2.43 -33.32 12.86
C VAL A 5 2.44 -31.98 12.12
N ARG A 6 3.58 -31.55 11.58
CA ARG A 6 3.69 -30.23 10.93
C ARG A 6 2.82 -30.08 9.67
N LYS A 7 2.45 -31.21 9.05
CA LYS A 7 1.58 -31.29 7.86
C LYS A 7 0.10 -31.51 8.21
N GLY A 8 -0.24 -31.51 9.51
CA GLY A 8 -1.61 -31.72 9.96
C GLY A 8 -2.11 -33.15 9.85
N ASN A 9 -1.21 -34.11 9.63
CA ASN A 9 -1.57 -35.51 9.41
C ASN A 9 -1.54 -36.36 10.68
N ALA A 10 -1.31 -35.74 11.85
CA ALA A 10 -1.25 -36.45 13.13
C ALA A 10 -2.51 -37.28 13.44
N PRO A 11 -3.76 -36.81 13.20
CA PRO A 11 -4.95 -37.63 13.44
C PRO A 11 -5.01 -38.92 12.59
N LYS A 12 -4.31 -38.96 11.45
CA LYS A 12 -4.37 -40.08 10.49
C LYS A 12 -3.14 -40.99 10.55
N LEU A 13 -1.95 -40.42 10.76
CA LEU A 13 -0.68 -41.13 10.58
C LEU A 13 0.12 -41.30 11.89
N LEU A 14 -0.32 -40.70 13.00
CA LEU A 14 0.30 -40.92 14.30
C LEU A 14 -0.21 -42.23 14.91
N THR A 15 0.50 -43.32 14.62
CA THR A 15 0.21 -44.67 15.13
C THR A 15 0.28 -44.76 16.66
N ASP A 16 -0.35 -45.78 17.23
CA ASP A 16 -0.32 -46.01 18.68
C ASP A 16 1.09 -46.36 19.20
N GLU A 17 1.94 -46.93 18.35
CA GLU A 17 3.37 -47.13 18.64
C GLU A 17 4.09 -45.78 18.85
N HIS A 18 3.85 -44.78 18.00
CA HIS A 18 4.43 -43.45 18.21
C HIS A 18 3.97 -42.83 19.54
N LYS A 19 2.69 -42.97 19.90
CA LYS A 19 2.15 -42.46 21.17
C LYS A 19 2.74 -43.22 22.37
N ALA A 20 2.89 -44.54 22.27
CA ALA A 20 3.51 -45.36 23.30
C ALA A 20 4.97 -44.98 23.52
N GLN A 21 5.74 -44.77 22.43
CA GLN A 21 7.13 -44.29 22.50
C GLN A 21 7.22 -42.91 23.16
N MET A 22 6.29 -41.99 22.85
CA MET A 22 6.20 -40.69 23.53
C MET A 22 5.95 -40.85 25.04
N ARG A 23 4.97 -41.67 25.43
CA ARG A 23 4.68 -41.93 26.86
C ARG A 23 5.84 -42.60 27.59
N ALA A 24 6.52 -43.56 26.95
CA ALA A 24 7.68 -44.26 27.52
C ALA A 24 8.85 -43.29 27.82
N HIS A 25 8.95 -42.18 27.08
CA HIS A 25 9.94 -41.12 27.32
C HIS A 25 9.37 -39.95 28.12
N ASN A 26 8.33 -40.19 28.94
CA ASN A 26 7.70 -39.21 29.83
C ASN A 26 7.12 -37.97 29.11
N VAL A 27 6.74 -38.08 27.84
CA VAL A 27 6.01 -37.01 27.16
C VAL A 27 4.59 -36.93 27.75
N PRO A 28 4.17 -35.78 28.28
CA PRO A 28 2.84 -35.63 28.87
C PRO A 28 1.72 -35.82 27.84
N GLU A 29 0.57 -36.35 28.29
CA GLU A 29 -0.58 -36.63 27.41
C GLU A 29 -1.08 -35.37 26.68
N TRP A 30 -1.09 -34.21 27.35
CA TRP A 30 -1.50 -32.94 26.74
C TRP A 30 -0.65 -32.57 25.51
N TYR A 31 0.62 -32.97 25.47
CA TYR A 31 1.51 -32.69 24.33
C TYR A 31 1.13 -33.57 23.14
N ILE A 32 0.80 -34.84 23.39
CA ILE A 32 0.29 -35.77 22.37
C ILE A 32 -1.03 -35.22 21.80
N GLU A 33 -1.94 -34.78 22.66
CA GLU A 33 -3.20 -34.13 22.24
C GLU A 33 -2.95 -32.86 21.44
N SER A 34 -1.98 -32.04 21.84
CA SER A 34 -1.57 -30.84 21.09
C SER A 34 -1.08 -31.19 19.68
N CYS A 35 -0.25 -32.24 19.55
CA CYS A 35 0.20 -32.73 18.25
C CYS A 35 -0.96 -33.13 17.32
N LEU A 36 -2.04 -33.69 17.85
CA LEU A 36 -3.22 -34.07 17.08
C LEU A 36 -4.05 -32.88 16.58
N LYS A 37 -3.93 -31.71 17.25
CA LYS A 37 -4.68 -30.49 16.90
C LYS A 37 -4.00 -29.65 15.82
N ILE A 38 -2.67 -29.73 15.71
CA ILE A 38 -1.89 -28.95 14.73
C ILE A 38 -2.35 -29.29 13.31
N LYS A 39 -2.74 -28.28 12.53
CA LYS A 39 -3.08 -28.40 11.09
C LYS A 39 -1.91 -28.07 10.17
N TYR A 40 -1.08 -27.13 10.60
CA TYR A 40 0.13 -26.70 9.90
C TYR A 40 1.09 -26.09 10.91
N MET A 41 2.40 -26.31 10.73
CA MET A 41 3.43 -25.71 11.59
C MET A 41 4.66 -25.30 10.79
N PHE A 42 5.11 -24.06 10.98
CA PHE A 42 6.29 -23.54 10.30
C PHE A 42 7.59 -24.16 10.81
N PRO A 43 8.56 -24.42 9.92
CA PRO A 43 9.94 -24.69 10.32
C PRO A 43 10.54 -23.46 11.02
N LYS A 44 11.40 -23.69 12.03
CA LYS A 44 12.07 -22.61 12.78
C LYS A 44 12.81 -21.62 11.88
N ALA A 45 13.49 -22.10 10.83
CA ALA A 45 14.22 -21.23 9.89
C ALA A 45 13.29 -20.26 9.14
N HIS A 46 12.09 -20.72 8.75
CA HIS A 46 11.10 -19.87 8.09
C HIS A 46 10.59 -18.78 9.04
N ALA A 47 10.21 -19.16 10.26
CA ALA A 47 9.80 -18.20 11.28
C ALA A 47 10.90 -17.17 11.58
N ALA A 48 12.15 -17.61 11.73
CA ALA A 48 13.29 -16.72 11.96
C ALA A 48 13.50 -15.72 10.81
N ALA A 49 13.42 -16.16 9.55
CA ALA A 49 13.58 -15.28 8.40
C ALA A 49 12.51 -14.17 8.36
N TYR A 50 11.24 -14.52 8.59
CA TYR A 50 10.14 -13.55 8.64
C TYR A 50 10.30 -12.57 9.80
N VAL A 51 10.67 -13.07 10.99
CA VAL A 51 10.87 -12.23 12.17
C VAL A 51 12.04 -11.26 11.96
N ILE A 52 13.15 -11.70 11.36
CA ILE A 52 14.28 -10.81 11.06
C ILE A 52 13.86 -9.69 10.09
N ALA A 53 13.10 -10.02 9.05
CA ALA A 53 12.57 -9.00 8.12
C ALA A 53 11.61 -8.03 8.83
N ALA A 54 10.70 -8.55 9.67
CA ALA A 54 9.78 -7.73 10.45
C ALA A 54 10.51 -6.80 11.44
N LEU A 55 11.57 -7.27 12.11
CA LEU A 55 12.39 -6.45 12.99
C LEU A 55 13.12 -5.34 12.24
N ARG A 56 13.68 -5.63 11.06
CA ARG A 56 14.30 -4.62 10.19
C ARG A 56 13.29 -3.54 9.81
N LEU A 57 12.10 -3.93 9.35
CA LEU A 57 11.04 -2.98 9.02
C LEU A 57 10.55 -2.21 10.26
N GLY A 58 10.44 -2.87 11.41
CA GLY A 58 10.06 -2.25 12.68
C GLY A 58 11.06 -1.19 13.14
N TRP A 59 12.36 -1.44 12.94
CA TRP A 59 13.40 -0.45 13.20
C TRP A 59 13.20 0.82 12.36
N TYR A 60 12.95 0.70 11.05
CA TYR A 60 12.62 1.86 10.21
C TYR A 60 11.32 2.54 10.65
N LYS A 61 10.28 1.77 11.00
CA LYS A 61 9.01 2.33 11.47
C LYS A 61 9.19 3.20 12.72
N ILE A 62 10.09 2.84 13.62
CA ILE A 62 10.36 3.58 14.86
C ILE A 62 11.29 4.77 14.59
N TYR A 63 12.47 4.53 14.01
CA TYR A 63 13.56 5.51 13.93
C TYR A 63 13.57 6.33 12.64
N HIS A 64 12.99 5.83 11.56
CA HIS A 64 12.94 6.47 10.23
C HIS A 64 11.52 6.44 9.66
N LYS A 65 10.55 6.88 10.47
CA LYS A 65 9.11 6.79 10.19
C LYS A 65 8.73 7.25 8.78
N LEU A 66 9.31 8.37 8.32
CA LEU A 66 9.00 8.95 7.03
C LEU A 66 9.41 8.04 5.85
N ALA A 67 10.62 7.48 5.91
CA ALA A 67 11.11 6.50 4.94
C ALA A 67 10.28 5.22 4.95
N TYR A 68 9.91 4.73 6.13
CA TYR A 68 9.04 3.56 6.27
C TYR A 68 7.68 3.77 5.59
N TYR A 69 7.02 4.91 5.84
CA TYR A 69 5.70 5.19 5.29
C TYR A 69 5.73 5.48 3.79
N ALA A 70 6.75 6.19 3.29
CA ALA A 70 6.95 6.39 1.86
C ALA A 70 7.14 5.05 1.13
N ALA A 71 7.97 4.16 1.68
CA ALA A 71 8.17 2.81 1.13
C ALA A 71 6.88 1.96 1.22
N TYR A 72 6.14 2.05 2.34
CA TYR A 72 4.87 1.36 2.49
C TYR A 72 3.86 1.78 1.42
N LEU A 73 3.67 3.09 1.22
CA LEU A 73 2.73 3.61 0.20
C LEU A 73 3.16 3.22 -1.22
N THR A 74 4.46 3.22 -1.48
CA THR A 74 5.01 2.82 -2.79
C THR A 74 4.77 1.34 -3.10
N VAL A 75 4.92 0.45 -2.11
CA VAL A 75 4.92 -1.01 -2.34
C VAL A 75 3.58 -1.67 -2.00
N ARG A 76 2.82 -1.10 -1.08
CA ARG A 76 1.57 -1.67 -0.51
C ARG A 76 0.44 -0.66 -0.40
N GLY A 77 0.56 0.51 -1.04
CA GLY A 77 -0.45 1.58 -0.99
C GLY A 77 -1.59 1.44 -2.00
N GLU A 78 -1.72 0.31 -2.69
CA GLU A 78 -2.70 0.10 -3.78
C GLU A 78 -4.17 0.29 -3.37
N ASP A 79 -4.49 0.11 -2.08
CA ASP A 79 -5.82 0.34 -1.51
C ASP A 79 -6.05 1.78 -1.01
N LEU A 80 -5.07 2.68 -1.17
CA LEU A 80 -5.13 4.09 -0.75
C LEU A 80 -4.96 5.02 -1.95
N ASP A 81 -6.07 5.58 -2.40
CA ASP A 81 -6.07 6.65 -3.39
C ASP A 81 -5.65 8.01 -2.79
N ALA A 82 -5.25 8.94 -3.66
CA ALA A 82 -4.82 10.28 -3.31
C ALA A 82 -5.85 11.02 -2.43
N ASP A 83 -7.14 10.96 -2.81
CA ASP A 83 -8.21 11.64 -2.07
C ASP A 83 -8.33 11.08 -0.66
N THR A 84 -8.27 9.75 -0.53
CA THR A 84 -8.30 9.05 0.76
C THR A 84 -7.10 9.41 1.63
N ILE A 85 -5.90 9.54 1.06
CA ILE A 85 -4.69 9.93 1.82
C ILE A 85 -4.80 11.36 2.35
N LEU A 86 -5.46 12.26 1.61
CA LEU A 86 -5.61 13.67 1.98
C LEU A 86 -6.72 13.92 3.02
N LEU A 87 -7.58 12.92 3.32
CA LEU A 87 -8.63 13.04 4.34
C LEU A 87 -8.10 13.41 5.73
N SER A 88 -8.92 14.10 6.53
CA SER A 88 -8.64 14.35 7.94
C SER A 88 -8.73 13.06 8.79
N ILE A 89 -8.16 13.09 10.00
CA ILE A 89 -8.22 11.95 10.93
C ILE A 89 -9.67 11.52 11.20
N ASP A 90 -10.59 12.47 11.37
CA ASP A 90 -12.00 12.18 11.64
C ASP A 90 -12.71 11.57 10.43
N GLN A 91 -12.38 12.04 9.22
CA GLN A 91 -12.90 11.45 7.99
C GLN A 91 -12.41 10.01 7.77
N VAL A 92 -11.13 9.74 8.07
CA VAL A 92 -10.56 8.38 8.03
C VAL A 92 -11.28 7.48 9.03
N ARG A 93 -11.48 7.94 10.27
CA ARG A 93 -12.22 7.18 11.30
C ARG A 93 -13.66 6.89 10.88
N ARG A 94 -14.33 7.84 10.22
CA ARG A 94 -15.69 7.64 9.70
C ARG A 94 -15.72 6.54 8.63
N LYS A 95 -14.83 6.58 7.64
CA LYS A 95 -14.70 5.51 6.62
C LYS A 95 -14.44 4.14 7.27
N MET A 96 -13.56 4.09 8.27
CA MET A 96 -13.29 2.84 9.00
C MET A 96 -14.54 2.31 9.72
N LYS A 97 -15.32 3.21 10.33
CA LYS A 97 -16.58 2.85 10.99
C LYS A 97 -17.60 2.30 10.00
N GLU A 98 -17.77 2.94 8.84
CA GLU A 98 -18.67 2.46 7.77
C GLU A 98 -18.34 1.02 7.34
N ILE A 99 -17.06 0.67 7.21
CA ILE A 99 -16.63 -0.69 6.88
C ILE A 99 -16.90 -1.67 8.04
N THR A 100 -16.68 -1.21 9.28
CA THR A 100 -16.92 -2.03 10.48
C THR A 100 -18.41 -2.32 10.68
N ASP A 101 -19.27 -1.33 10.45
CA ASP A 101 -20.73 -1.43 10.61
C ASP A 101 -21.34 -2.43 9.61
N LYS A 102 -20.71 -2.66 8.45
CA LYS A 102 -21.10 -3.71 7.48
C LYS A 102 -20.84 -5.13 8.00
N GLY A 103 -19.98 -5.32 8.99
CA GLY A 103 -19.69 -6.63 9.59
C GLY A 103 -19.36 -7.71 8.56
N LYS A 104 -20.26 -8.70 8.40
CA LYS A 104 -20.08 -9.82 7.45
C LYS A 104 -20.38 -9.47 6.00
N GLU A 105 -21.02 -8.33 5.73
CA GLU A 105 -21.36 -7.86 4.38
C GLU A 105 -20.18 -7.11 3.72
N ALA A 106 -19.13 -6.82 4.49
CA ALA A 106 -17.94 -6.16 3.97
C ALA A 106 -17.24 -7.03 2.92
N THR A 107 -16.98 -6.44 1.76
CA THR A 107 -16.27 -7.11 0.67
C THR A 107 -14.80 -7.31 1.01
N PRO A 108 -14.10 -8.28 0.38
CA PRO A 108 -12.66 -8.46 0.57
C PRO A 108 -11.85 -7.18 0.30
N LYS A 109 -12.27 -6.38 -0.69
CA LYS A 109 -11.63 -5.10 -1.02
C LYS A 109 -11.78 -4.07 0.10
N GLU A 110 -12.97 -3.99 0.72
CA GLU A 110 -13.20 -3.09 1.86
C GLU A 110 -12.40 -3.51 3.09
N LEU A 111 -12.22 -4.81 3.32
CA LEU A 111 -11.38 -5.32 4.41
C LEU A 111 -9.88 -5.01 4.19
N SER A 112 -9.40 -5.12 2.94
CA SER A 112 -8.06 -4.68 2.58
C SER A 112 -7.89 -3.17 2.76
N GLN A 113 -8.87 -2.38 2.27
CA GLN A 113 -8.89 -0.94 2.47
C GLN A 113 -8.91 -0.55 3.95
N TYR A 114 -9.68 -1.24 4.78
CA TYR A 114 -9.70 -1.02 6.23
C TYR A 114 -8.32 -1.19 6.85
N THR A 115 -7.60 -2.25 6.46
CA THR A 115 -6.23 -2.49 6.92
C THR A 115 -5.29 -1.36 6.49
N ALA A 116 -5.44 -0.86 5.26
CA ALA A 116 -4.64 0.27 4.79
C ALA A 116 -5.01 1.58 5.51
N LEU A 117 -6.29 1.82 5.80
CA LEU A 117 -6.77 2.97 6.57
C LEU A 117 -6.23 2.99 8.00
N GLN A 118 -6.01 1.84 8.63
CA GLN A 118 -5.35 1.76 9.94
C GLN A 118 -3.93 2.34 9.88
N VAL A 119 -3.18 2.02 8.82
CA VAL A 119 -1.82 2.55 8.64
C VAL A 119 -1.88 4.05 8.34
N LEU A 120 -2.82 4.51 7.51
CA LEU A 120 -3.02 5.93 7.23
C LEU A 120 -3.36 6.73 8.50
N LEU A 121 -4.23 6.19 9.36
CA LEU A 121 -4.57 6.80 10.64
C LEU A 121 -3.33 6.91 11.54
N GLU A 122 -2.51 5.86 11.59
CA GLU A 122 -1.23 5.87 12.32
C GLU A 122 -0.26 6.92 11.76
N MET A 123 -0.11 7.01 10.44
CA MET A 123 0.72 8.02 9.77
C MET A 123 0.32 9.43 10.23
N LYS A 124 -0.97 9.76 10.13
CA LYS A 124 -1.49 11.08 10.52
C LYS A 124 -1.35 11.34 12.02
N ALA A 125 -1.64 10.35 12.87
CA ALA A 125 -1.48 10.47 14.32
C ALA A 125 -0.01 10.69 14.74
N ARG A 126 0.95 10.20 13.94
CA ARG A 126 2.40 10.43 14.17
C ARG A 126 2.92 11.73 13.53
N GLY A 127 2.03 12.59 13.03
CA GLY A 127 2.35 13.89 12.45
C GLY A 127 3.02 13.80 11.07
N ILE A 128 2.74 12.75 10.29
CA ILE A 128 3.19 12.68 8.90
C ILE A 128 2.27 13.52 8.04
N GLU A 129 2.86 14.46 7.31
CA GLU A 129 2.17 15.32 6.37
C GLU A 129 2.35 14.83 4.93
N PHE A 130 1.35 15.12 4.10
CA PHE A 130 1.31 14.72 2.70
C PHE A 130 1.27 15.94 1.80
N LEU A 131 2.03 15.90 0.72
CA LEU A 131 2.00 16.91 -0.34
C LEU A 131 1.18 16.37 -1.52
N PRO A 132 0.30 17.20 -2.11
CA PRO A 132 -0.49 16.79 -3.26
C PRO A 132 0.40 16.46 -4.47
N ILE A 133 -0.24 15.91 -5.49
CA ILE A 133 0.43 15.57 -6.73
C ILE A 133 0.85 16.86 -7.43
N ASP A 134 2.08 16.85 -7.94
CA ASP A 134 2.69 17.97 -8.64
C ASP A 134 3.28 17.43 -9.93
N ILE A 135 2.90 18.03 -11.07
CA ILE A 135 3.29 17.58 -12.40
C ILE A 135 4.81 17.54 -12.61
N TYR A 136 5.57 18.38 -11.91
CA TYR A 136 7.03 18.46 -12.05
C TYR A 136 7.75 17.62 -10.99
N LYS A 137 7.21 17.55 -9.77
CA LYS A 137 7.90 16.92 -8.64
C LYS A 137 7.48 15.48 -8.37
N SER A 138 6.23 15.10 -8.65
CA SER A 138 5.72 13.76 -8.38
C SER A 138 6.38 12.71 -9.28
N ASP A 139 6.50 11.51 -8.73
CA ASP A 139 7.00 10.34 -9.46
C ASP A 139 5.84 9.52 -10.04
N ALA A 140 6.14 8.64 -10.98
CA ALA A 140 5.14 7.73 -11.55
C ALA A 140 4.54 6.82 -10.47
N THR A 141 5.40 6.11 -9.73
CA THR A 141 4.97 5.07 -8.78
C THR A 141 5.50 5.26 -7.37
N THR A 142 6.51 6.11 -7.19
CA THR A 142 7.25 6.22 -5.94
C THR A 142 6.79 7.42 -5.13
N PHE A 143 6.37 7.20 -3.89
CA PHE A 143 6.06 8.29 -2.97
C PHE A 143 7.37 8.90 -2.46
N LYS A 144 7.65 10.14 -2.87
CA LYS A 144 8.92 10.82 -2.56
C LYS A 144 8.83 11.58 -1.25
N ILE A 145 9.97 11.70 -0.58
CA ILE A 145 10.11 12.54 0.60
C ILE A 145 10.58 13.92 0.15
N GLU A 146 9.84 14.96 0.52
CA GLU A 146 10.17 16.36 0.23
C GLU A 146 9.88 17.19 1.48
N ASP A 147 10.89 17.92 1.97
CA ASP A 147 10.80 18.82 3.13
C ASP A 147 10.16 18.19 4.38
N GLY A 148 10.45 16.91 4.65
CA GLY A 148 9.91 16.18 5.79
C GLY A 148 8.48 15.66 5.60
N LYS A 149 7.90 15.83 4.41
CA LYS A 149 6.56 15.37 4.02
C LYS A 149 6.64 14.30 2.94
N ILE A 150 5.53 13.60 2.72
CA ILE A 150 5.43 12.58 1.66
C ILE A 150 4.65 13.16 0.48
N ARG A 151 5.28 13.29 -0.67
CA ARG A 151 4.63 13.66 -1.92
C ARG A 151 3.96 12.45 -2.56
N LEU A 152 2.70 12.64 -2.93
CA LEU A 152 1.91 11.63 -3.63
C LEU A 152 2.47 11.34 -5.03
N ALA A 153 2.37 10.08 -5.45
CA ALA A 153 2.75 9.62 -6.79
C ALA A 153 1.56 9.63 -7.74
N PHE A 154 1.80 9.72 -9.06
CA PHE A 154 0.73 9.72 -10.06
C PHE A 154 -0.12 8.44 -10.02
N CYS A 155 0.46 7.29 -9.67
CA CYS A 155 -0.28 6.02 -9.55
C CYS A 155 -1.35 6.01 -8.44
N SER A 156 -1.31 6.96 -7.50
CA SER A 156 -2.30 7.06 -6.42
C SER A 156 -3.61 7.70 -6.87
N LEU A 157 -3.66 8.28 -8.07
CA LEU A 157 -4.90 8.81 -8.63
C LEU A 157 -5.81 7.70 -9.13
N ILE A 158 -7.07 7.77 -8.74
CA ILE A 158 -8.11 6.87 -9.24
C ILE A 158 -8.19 7.01 -10.76
N GLY A 159 -8.06 5.88 -11.47
CA GLY A 159 -8.08 5.85 -12.93
C GLY A 159 -6.72 6.09 -13.58
N THR A 160 -5.68 6.45 -12.83
CA THR A 160 -4.31 6.58 -13.35
C THR A 160 -3.54 5.30 -13.09
N GLY A 161 -3.63 4.36 -14.03
CA GLY A 161 -2.85 3.13 -13.96
C GLY A 161 -1.33 3.38 -14.04
N VAL A 162 -0.53 2.38 -13.68
CA VAL A 162 0.95 2.46 -13.68
C VAL A 162 1.52 2.90 -15.03
N ASN A 163 0.92 2.47 -16.14
CA ASN A 163 1.38 2.86 -17.48
C ASN A 163 1.13 4.35 -17.77
N ALA A 164 -0.05 4.87 -17.40
CA ALA A 164 -0.35 6.29 -17.55
C ALA A 164 0.57 7.14 -16.67
N ALA A 165 0.79 6.72 -15.42
CA ALA A 165 1.72 7.38 -14.51
C ALA A 165 3.17 7.43 -15.06
N LYS A 166 3.64 6.34 -15.68
CA LYS A 166 4.95 6.29 -16.35
C LYS A 166 5.00 7.18 -17.58
N ALA A 167 3.93 7.24 -18.37
CA ALA A 167 3.85 8.09 -19.55
C ALA A 167 3.89 9.58 -19.17
N ILE A 168 3.22 9.98 -18.09
CA ILE A 168 3.29 11.33 -17.54
C ILE A 168 4.72 11.68 -17.11
N ALA A 169 5.38 10.80 -16.34
CA ALA A 169 6.76 11.03 -15.92
C ALA A 169 7.73 11.10 -17.12
N ALA A 170 7.52 10.27 -18.15
CA ALA A 170 8.33 10.30 -19.36
C ALA A 170 8.12 11.59 -20.17
N ALA A 171 6.90 12.10 -20.25
CA ALA A 171 6.59 13.36 -20.93
C ALA A 171 7.16 14.58 -20.21
N ARG A 172 7.35 14.52 -18.89
CA ARG A 172 8.10 15.56 -18.17
C ARG A 172 9.58 15.55 -18.55
N ASP A 173 10.15 14.37 -18.73
CA ASP A 173 11.59 14.17 -18.95
C ASP A 173 11.96 14.07 -20.45
N ASP A 174 11.04 14.41 -21.36
CA ASP A 174 11.21 14.32 -22.82
C ASP A 174 12.17 15.38 -23.40
N GLY A 175 12.56 16.37 -22.59
CA GLY A 175 13.46 17.45 -22.96
C GLY A 175 12.79 18.63 -23.66
N GLU A 176 11.45 18.64 -23.82
CA GLU A 176 10.71 19.75 -24.44
C GLU A 176 10.38 20.89 -23.44
N GLY A 177 10.87 20.82 -22.20
CA GLY A 177 10.71 21.87 -21.19
C GLY A 177 9.37 21.84 -20.47
N GLU A 178 9.07 22.92 -19.75
CA GLU A 178 7.83 23.07 -18.97
C GLU A 178 6.60 23.02 -19.88
N PHE A 179 5.50 22.47 -19.37
CA PHE A 179 4.24 22.39 -20.10
C PHE A 179 3.61 23.78 -20.20
N ILE A 180 3.13 24.18 -21.37
CA ILE A 180 2.51 25.50 -21.58
C ILE A 180 1.01 25.46 -21.26
N CYS A 181 0.34 24.36 -21.60
CA CYS A 181 -1.10 24.19 -21.38
C CYS A 181 -1.49 22.72 -21.18
N VAL A 182 -2.74 22.49 -20.75
CA VAL A 182 -3.27 21.14 -20.54
C VAL A 182 -3.33 20.33 -21.83
N ASP A 183 -3.67 20.95 -22.97
CA ASP A 183 -3.70 20.28 -24.28
C ASP A 183 -2.32 19.75 -24.69
N GLU A 184 -1.27 20.54 -24.46
CA GLU A 184 0.11 20.13 -24.74
C GLU A 184 0.54 19.00 -23.81
N PHE A 185 0.24 19.12 -22.52
CA PHE A 185 0.48 18.06 -21.54
C PHE A 185 -0.20 16.75 -21.95
N GLN A 186 -1.46 16.79 -22.41
CA GLN A 186 -2.18 15.62 -22.86
C GLN A 186 -1.54 15.01 -24.11
N ARG A 187 -1.14 15.84 -25.09
CA ARG A 187 -0.47 15.39 -26.31
C ARG A 187 0.89 14.74 -26.02
N ARG A 188 1.70 15.33 -25.14
CA ARG A 188 3.03 14.84 -24.78
C ARG A 188 2.97 13.57 -23.93
N SER A 189 2.06 13.52 -22.95
CA SER A 189 1.90 12.35 -22.06
C SER A 189 1.11 11.21 -22.68
N GLY A 190 0.32 11.45 -23.73
CA GLY A 190 -0.48 10.43 -24.40
C GLY A 190 -1.57 9.81 -23.51
N VAL A 191 -1.91 10.45 -22.39
CA VAL A 191 -2.91 9.94 -21.45
C VAL A 191 -4.34 10.25 -21.89
N SER A 192 -5.28 9.39 -21.50
CA SER A 192 -6.69 9.57 -21.80
C SER A 192 -7.28 10.79 -21.08
N SER A 193 -8.35 11.35 -21.63
CA SER A 193 -9.05 12.50 -21.02
C SER A 193 -9.55 12.20 -19.60
N SER A 194 -9.81 10.93 -19.27
CA SER A 194 -10.14 10.52 -17.89
C SER A 194 -9.00 10.76 -16.89
N VAL A 195 -7.75 10.51 -17.30
CA VAL A 195 -6.56 10.77 -16.46
C VAL A 195 -6.34 12.27 -16.30
N ILE A 196 -6.57 13.06 -17.35
CA ILE A 196 -6.53 14.52 -17.28
C ILE A 196 -7.57 15.04 -16.28
N THR A 197 -8.82 14.56 -16.34
CA THR A 197 -9.85 14.94 -15.37
C THR A 197 -9.45 14.58 -13.94
N ALA A 198 -8.86 13.40 -13.73
CA ALA A 198 -8.37 12.99 -12.41
C ALA A 198 -7.25 13.92 -11.89
N LEU A 199 -6.32 14.32 -12.76
CA LEU A 199 -5.25 15.27 -12.44
C LEU A 199 -5.78 16.67 -12.13
N LYS A 200 -6.79 17.15 -12.88
CA LYS A 200 -7.48 18.41 -12.61
C LYS A 200 -8.19 18.38 -11.25
N ASN A 201 -8.93 17.30 -10.96
CA ASN A 201 -9.62 17.15 -9.68
C ASN A 201 -8.66 17.11 -8.48
N ALA A 202 -7.45 16.60 -8.69
CA ALA A 202 -6.40 16.59 -7.68
C ALA A 202 -5.62 17.92 -7.56
N GLY A 203 -5.97 18.93 -8.37
CA GLY A 203 -5.32 20.25 -8.39
C GLY A 203 -3.91 20.25 -9.02
N ALA A 204 -3.49 19.15 -9.65
CA ALA A 204 -2.13 19.03 -10.20
C ALA A 204 -1.92 19.91 -11.45
N LEU A 205 -3.01 20.29 -12.13
CA LEU A 205 -3.00 21.09 -13.37
C LEU A 205 -3.45 22.54 -13.16
N ASP A 206 -3.68 22.98 -11.92
CA ASP A 206 -4.20 24.34 -11.63
C ASP A 206 -3.22 25.46 -12.03
N CYS A 207 -1.94 25.12 -12.19
CA CYS A 207 -0.91 26.05 -12.66
C CYS A 207 -0.88 26.22 -14.19
N LEU A 208 -1.65 25.43 -14.95
CA LEU A 208 -1.64 25.45 -16.41
C LEU A 208 -2.96 25.99 -16.98
N PRO A 209 -2.92 26.87 -17.99
CA PRO A 209 -4.11 27.24 -18.74
C PRO A 209 -4.65 26.04 -19.53
N ASP A 210 -5.97 26.00 -19.73
CA ASP A 210 -6.63 24.89 -20.42
C ASP A 210 -6.15 24.74 -21.88
N ASN A 211 -6.04 25.86 -22.61
CA ASN A 211 -5.62 25.88 -24.00
C ASN A 211 -4.62 27.01 -24.28
N MET A 212 -3.91 26.87 -25.39
CA MET A 212 -2.99 27.90 -25.89
C MET A 212 -3.80 28.93 -26.70
N GLN A 213 -4.64 29.74 -26.05
CA GLN A 213 -5.26 30.88 -26.71
C GLN A 213 -4.22 32.00 -26.90
N ILE A 214 -3.44 31.89 -27.97
CA ILE A 214 -2.71 33.02 -28.52
C ILE A 214 -3.72 33.84 -29.33
N SER A 215 -4.28 34.90 -28.74
CA SER A 215 -4.87 35.98 -29.53
C SER A 215 -3.71 36.72 -30.21
N LEU A 216 -3.32 36.25 -31.40
CA LEU A 216 -2.27 36.88 -32.22
C LEU A 216 -2.82 37.97 -33.15
N PHE A 217 -4.01 38.53 -32.86
CA PHE A 217 -4.70 39.54 -33.68
C PHE A 217 -5.32 40.69 -32.87
N GLU A 218 -4.78 41.00 -31.68
CA GLU A 218 -5.04 42.27 -30.99
C GLU A 218 -3.76 43.12 -30.95
N MET A 219 -3.37 43.64 -32.11
CA MET A 219 -2.52 44.83 -32.27
C MET A 219 -2.93 45.58 -33.54
#